data_AF-A0A7X8BU95-F1
#
_entry.id   AF-A0A7X8BU95-F1
#
_cell.length_a   1.000
_cell.length_b   1.000
_cell.length_c   1.000
_cell.angle_alpha   90.00
_cell.angle_beta   90.00
_cell.angle_gamma   90.00
#
_symmetry.space_group_name_H-M   'P 1'
#
loop_
_entity.id
_entity.type
_entity.pdbx_description
1 polymer ?
#
loop_
_entity_poly.entity_id
_entity_poly.type
_entity_poly.pdbx_seq_one_letter_code
_entity_poly.pdbx_strand_id
1 'polypeptide(L)'
;MEQQDKLKNAIRGLAKIQLHIDNSGGPEENGELFEEYFHIRAKVLASFGLPDSDTFGKILFVKSLPTDKEVDTIINNLKKAATEYLLSPAKTEAQILDEAIEKKLEPEQVLAEFGITAHLYTLFVYKEILLAKRDHPLAVLEALRLADDPKTLNLLGIVALTKNFGEEEKKMLEYLNAKGIKYLDHYISAFQLDGKDEEIQQSQLAEFWHDLNGGFEFKTLDDKFSALTHYLMNYLCLVVADQPYRITELEVYYHDKDNHPDPYVHCASEQLFAGNWYFNGAGLDITFGDYEKKIYGGLLIRGIMKFGENPRYISGPSNVLKEIFSNIGNILTGEGSICLRELNKEIIQTIETEPIQVVRIGLTKKKEDTENYAEKKYRYLVELNLQHKFKDKEKVVRQLLADNKISKEQAKEIMGYNINP
;
A
#
# COMPACT_ATOMS: atom_id res chain seq x y z
N MET A 1 4.55 25.81 35.82
CA MET A 1 3.31 25.06 36.08
C MET A 1 2.58 24.77 34.77
N GLU A 2 2.17 25.79 34.02
CA GLU A 2 1.42 25.62 32.76
C GLU A 2 2.14 24.78 31.67
N GLN A 3 3.46 24.92 31.53
CA GLN A 3 4.23 24.16 30.53
C GLN A 3 4.42 22.68 30.92
N GLN A 4 4.50 22.39 32.22
CA GLN A 4 4.60 21.02 32.73
C GLN A 4 3.25 20.30 32.60
N ASP A 5 2.14 21.00 32.81
CA ASP A 5 0.80 20.44 32.60
C ASP A 5 0.51 20.18 31.12
N LYS A 6 0.94 21.08 30.22
CA LYS A 6 0.87 20.85 28.76
C LYS A 6 1.64 19.60 28.34
N LEU A 7 2.85 19.40 28.88
CA LEU A 7 3.66 18.23 28.58
C LEU A 7 3.05 16.92 29.11
N LYS A 8 2.54 16.93 30.36
CA LYS A 8 1.81 15.78 30.91
C LYS A 8 0.59 15.43 30.07
N ASN A 9 -0.13 16.43 29.59
CA ASN A 9 -1.29 16.23 28.71
C ASN A 9 -0.90 15.68 27.34
N ALA A 10 0.21 16.14 26.76
CA ALA A 10 0.74 15.61 25.50
C ALA A 10 1.12 14.12 25.63
N ILE A 11 1.81 13.73 26.71
CA ILE A 11 2.16 12.32 26.97
C ILE A 11 0.90 11.46 27.16
N ARG A 12 -0.12 11.96 27.88
CA ARG A 12 -1.40 11.24 28.02
C ARG A 12 -2.16 11.14 26.71
N GLY A 13 -2.12 12.18 25.87
CA GLY A 13 -2.71 12.18 24.53
C GLY A 13 -2.04 11.13 23.66
N LEU A 14 -0.71 11.12 23.64
CA LEU A 14 0.10 10.15 22.92
C LEU A 14 -0.19 8.70 23.37
N ALA A 15 -0.28 8.47 24.68
CA ALA A 15 -0.65 7.18 25.23
C ALA A 15 -2.06 6.72 24.81
N LYS A 16 -3.04 7.64 24.77
CA LYS A 16 -4.40 7.33 24.27
C LYS A 16 -4.39 6.92 22.81
N ILE A 17 -3.66 7.66 21.98
CA ILE A 17 -3.52 7.39 20.55
C ILE A 17 -2.84 6.04 20.34
N GLN A 18 -1.71 5.79 21.00
CA GLN A 18 -0.98 4.52 20.92
C GLN A 18 -1.86 3.33 21.31
N LEU A 19 -2.53 3.39 22.46
CA LEU A 19 -3.41 2.31 22.91
C LEU A 19 -4.62 2.14 21.99
N HIS A 20 -5.10 3.22 21.38
CA HIS A 20 -6.15 3.13 20.38
C HIS A 20 -5.67 2.38 19.14
N ILE A 21 -4.49 2.71 18.63
CA ILE A 21 -3.84 2.03 17.51
C ILE A 21 -3.63 0.54 17.84
N ASP A 22 -3.04 0.23 19.00
CA ASP A 22 -2.76 -1.14 19.44
C ASP A 22 -4.05 -1.98 19.59
N ASN A 23 -5.15 -1.38 20.09
CA ASN A 23 -6.43 -2.07 20.26
C ASN A 23 -7.24 -2.17 18.95
N SER A 24 -7.00 -1.28 18.00
CA SER A 24 -7.70 -1.23 16.72
C SER A 24 -7.08 -2.14 15.66
N GLY A 25 -6.01 -2.89 15.97
CA GLY A 25 -5.34 -3.80 15.04
C GLY A 25 -3.96 -3.34 14.56
N GLY A 26 -3.42 -2.27 15.15
CA GLY A 26 -2.11 -1.73 14.83
C GLY A 26 -2.17 -0.56 13.82
N PRO A 27 -1.01 -0.12 13.31
CA PRO A 27 -0.88 1.01 12.40
C PRO A 27 -1.68 0.88 11.10
N GLU A 28 -1.92 -0.36 10.66
CA GLU A 28 -2.58 -0.72 9.40
C GLU A 28 -4.09 -0.40 9.39
N GLU A 29 -4.72 -0.24 10.56
CA GLU A 29 -6.16 -0.01 10.70
C GLU A 29 -6.51 1.48 10.95
N ASN A 30 -5.52 2.33 11.24
CA ASN A 30 -5.75 3.76 11.43
C ASN A 30 -4.49 4.62 11.14
N GLY A 31 -4.14 4.73 9.85
CA GLY A 31 -2.96 5.45 9.40
C GLY A 31 -2.93 6.94 9.77
N GLU A 32 -4.08 7.62 9.80
CA GLU A 32 -4.15 9.04 10.23
C GLU A 32 -3.78 9.22 11.70
N LEU A 33 -4.30 8.36 12.60
CA LEU A 33 -3.91 8.37 14.02
C LEU A 33 -2.45 7.96 14.22
N PHE A 34 -1.92 7.08 13.38
CA PHE A 34 -0.50 6.71 13.41
C PHE A 34 0.40 7.90 13.03
N GLU A 35 0.08 8.65 11.98
CA GLU A 35 0.80 9.89 11.63
C GLU A 35 0.68 10.95 12.74
N GLU A 36 -0.51 11.12 13.33
CA GLU A 36 -0.70 12.01 14.47
C GLU A 36 0.15 11.57 15.68
N TYR A 37 0.28 10.26 15.90
CA TYR A 37 1.16 9.69 16.92
C TYR A 37 2.62 10.12 16.69
N PHE A 38 3.19 9.93 15.50
CA PHE A 38 4.56 10.35 15.21
C PHE A 38 4.77 11.86 15.35
N HIS A 39 3.83 12.67 14.87
CA HIS A 39 3.94 14.12 14.98
C HIS A 39 3.97 14.59 16.44
N ILE A 40 3.10 14.04 17.29
CA ILE A 40 3.09 14.36 18.73
C ILE A 40 4.34 13.78 19.40
N ARG A 41 4.79 12.58 19.02
CA ARG A 41 6.00 11.94 19.55
C ARG A 41 7.23 12.80 19.32
N ALA A 42 7.44 13.24 18.07
CA ALA A 42 8.53 14.10 17.67
C ALA A 42 8.54 15.41 18.48
N LYS A 43 7.37 16.04 18.66
CA LYS A 43 7.24 17.26 19.50
C LYS A 43 7.58 17.02 20.97
N VAL A 44 7.14 15.90 21.54
CA VAL A 44 7.45 15.54 22.93
C VAL A 44 8.95 15.33 23.09
N LEU A 45 9.59 14.53 22.23
CA LEU A 45 11.02 14.27 22.29
C LEU A 45 11.86 15.54 22.07
N ALA A 46 11.49 16.37 21.09
CA ALA A 46 12.13 17.66 20.83
C ALA A 46 12.07 18.60 22.05
N SER A 47 11.01 18.53 22.87
CA SER A 47 10.90 19.35 24.09
C SER A 47 11.96 19.01 25.16
N PHE A 48 12.59 17.83 25.06
CA PHE A 48 13.72 17.42 25.89
C PHE A 48 15.08 17.52 25.17
N GLY A 49 15.11 17.98 23.91
CA GLY A 49 16.33 18.00 23.09
C GLY A 49 16.75 16.60 22.60
N LEU A 50 15.81 15.66 22.52
CA LEU A 50 16.03 14.31 22.01
C LEU A 50 15.57 14.20 20.55
N PRO A 51 16.30 13.48 19.68
CA PRO A 51 15.85 13.17 18.33
C PRO A 51 14.69 12.16 18.35
N ASP A 52 13.87 12.18 17.30
CA ASP A 52 12.77 11.22 17.14
C ASP A 52 13.28 9.87 16.61
N SER A 53 13.90 9.09 17.50
CA SER A 53 14.39 7.74 17.19
C SER A 53 13.68 6.68 18.04
N ASP A 54 13.68 5.43 17.58
CA ASP A 54 13.10 4.29 18.31
C ASP A 54 13.66 4.13 19.72
N THR A 55 14.94 4.46 19.91
CA THR A 55 15.62 4.40 21.22
C THR A 55 14.90 5.28 22.24
N PHE A 56 14.56 6.52 21.88
CA PHE A 56 13.88 7.45 22.77
C PHE A 56 12.35 7.28 22.72
N GLY A 57 11.78 6.95 21.56
CA GLY A 57 10.37 6.67 21.38
C GLY A 57 9.85 5.55 22.29
N LYS A 58 10.66 4.51 22.54
CA LYS A 58 10.33 3.41 23.47
C LYS A 58 10.07 3.86 24.90
N ILE A 59 10.61 5.02 25.34
CA ILE A 59 10.36 5.57 26.68
C ILE A 59 8.90 6.02 26.83
N LEU A 60 8.28 6.43 25.71
CA LEU A 60 6.89 6.89 25.65
C LEU A 60 5.89 5.74 25.49
N PHE A 61 6.36 4.52 25.22
CA PHE A 61 5.50 3.37 24.99
C PHE A 61 4.85 2.89 26.29
N VAL A 62 3.52 2.73 26.27
CA VAL A 62 2.74 2.27 27.43
C VAL A 62 1.87 1.06 27.08
N LYS A 63 1.55 0.23 28.08
CA LYS A 63 0.63 -0.93 27.93
C LYS A 63 -0.80 -0.64 28.40
N SER A 64 -1.00 0.46 29.10
CA SER A 64 -2.29 0.93 29.63
C SER A 64 -2.24 2.43 29.85
N LEU A 65 -3.40 3.06 30.03
CA LEU A 65 -3.45 4.51 30.28
C LEU A 65 -2.64 4.85 31.54
N PRO A 66 -1.62 5.72 31.43
CA PRO A 66 -0.70 5.98 32.54
C PRO A 66 -1.36 6.86 33.59
N THR A 67 -1.17 6.48 34.85
CA THR A 67 -1.47 7.30 36.03
C THR A 67 -0.52 8.50 36.12
N ASP A 68 -0.84 9.49 36.94
CA ASP A 68 0.01 10.68 37.14
C ASP A 68 1.43 10.32 37.56
N LYS A 69 1.57 9.29 38.41
CA LYS A 69 2.87 8.79 38.86
C LYS A 69 3.67 8.12 37.74
N GLU A 70 3.00 7.41 36.83
CA GLU A 70 3.64 6.80 35.66
C GLU A 70 4.04 7.86 34.63
N VAL A 71 3.21 8.87 34.40
CA VAL A 71 3.57 10.03 33.56
C VAL A 71 4.79 10.75 34.13
N ASP A 72 4.85 10.97 35.45
CA ASP A 72 6.02 11.56 36.11
C ASP A 72 7.26 10.66 35.97
N THR A 73 7.08 9.34 35.97
CA THR A 73 8.16 8.38 35.73
C THR A 73 8.68 8.46 34.29
N ILE A 74 7.79 8.53 33.29
CA ILE A 74 8.15 8.71 31.87
C ILE A 74 8.93 10.02 31.70
N ILE A 75 8.45 11.12 32.28
CA ILE A 75 9.14 12.42 32.23
C ILE A 75 10.54 12.31 32.85
N ASN A 76 10.69 11.64 33.99
CA ASN A 76 12.01 11.46 34.62
C ASN A 76 12.95 10.60 33.77
N ASN A 77 12.43 9.56 33.11
CA ASN A 77 13.21 8.74 32.19
C ASN A 77 13.64 9.53 30.95
N LEU A 78 12.77 10.36 30.38
CA LEU A 78 13.11 11.29 29.29
C LEU A 78 14.17 12.30 29.71
N LYS A 79 14.05 12.88 30.91
CA LYS A 79 15.09 13.79 31.46
C LYS A 79 16.43 13.08 31.66
N LYS A 80 16.41 11.84 32.15
CA LYS A 80 17.62 11.04 32.32
C LYS A 80 18.27 10.74 30.97
N ALA A 81 17.49 10.26 30.00
CA ALA A 81 17.94 9.99 28.64
C ALA A 81 18.48 11.26 27.97
N ALA A 82 17.79 12.40 28.11
CA ALA A 82 18.24 13.69 27.61
C ALA A 82 19.53 14.14 28.29
N THR A 83 19.67 13.93 29.61
CA THR A 83 20.90 14.26 30.32
C THR A 83 22.06 13.42 29.80
N GLU A 84 21.88 12.11 29.65
CA GLU A 84 22.89 11.20 29.10
C GLU A 84 23.26 11.57 27.66
N TYR A 85 22.26 11.86 26.82
CA TYR A 85 22.44 12.25 25.42
C TYR A 85 23.14 13.61 25.28
N LEU A 86 22.69 14.63 26.00
CA LEU A 86 23.22 15.99 25.93
C LEU A 86 24.58 16.15 26.63
N LEU A 87 24.90 15.31 27.63
CA LEU A 87 26.23 15.23 28.26
C LEU A 87 27.17 14.29 27.52
N SER A 88 26.66 13.46 26.60
CA SER A 88 27.53 12.66 25.75
C SER A 88 28.41 13.61 24.92
N PRO A 89 29.66 13.24 24.63
CA PRO A 89 30.51 14.06 23.79
C PRO A 89 29.79 14.34 22.48
N ALA A 90 29.50 15.62 22.20
CA ALA A 90 28.81 16.01 20.99
C ALA A 90 29.62 15.51 19.79
N LYS A 91 29.08 14.50 19.10
CA LYS A 91 29.69 13.97 17.90
C LYS A 91 29.50 15.01 16.81
N THR A 92 30.56 15.29 16.07
CA THR A 92 30.42 16.06 14.84
C THR A 92 29.61 15.26 13.83
N GLU A 93 29.00 15.93 12.85
CA GLU A 93 28.27 15.25 11.77
C GLU A 93 29.13 14.17 11.10
N ALA A 94 30.42 14.47 10.88
CA ALA A 94 31.39 13.51 10.37
C ALA A 94 31.54 12.28 11.27
N GLN A 95 31.66 12.46 12.58
CA GLN A 95 31.79 11.35 13.53
C GLN A 95 30.53 10.48 13.57
N ILE A 96 29.34 11.07 13.49
CA ILE A 96 28.07 10.32 13.43
C ILE A 96 28.02 9.45 12.17
N LEU A 97 28.40 10.02 11.02
CA LEU A 97 28.40 9.29 9.76
C LEU A 97 29.51 8.24 9.69
N ASP A 98 30.70 8.52 10.19
CA ASP A 98 31.82 7.57 10.26
C ASP A 98 31.44 6.36 11.13
N GLU A 99 30.81 6.61 12.27
CA GLU A 99 30.29 5.55 13.14
C GLU A 99 29.16 4.76 12.49
N ALA A 100 28.26 5.45 11.77
CA ALA A 100 27.20 4.80 11.00
C ALA A 100 27.77 3.82 9.97
N ILE A 101 28.84 4.23 9.27
CA ILE A 101 29.56 3.40 8.30
C ILE A 101 30.30 2.25 8.99
N GLU A 102 31.04 2.52 10.08
CA GLU A 102 31.84 1.52 10.79
C GLU A 102 30.97 0.42 11.41
N LYS A 103 29.86 0.82 12.02
CA LYS A 103 28.95 -0.08 12.73
C LYS A 103 27.77 -0.56 11.90
N LYS A 104 27.62 -0.07 10.66
CA LYS A 104 26.47 -0.33 9.77
C LYS A 104 25.14 -0.08 10.49
N LEU A 105 25.02 1.11 11.08
CA LEU A 105 23.81 1.49 11.80
C LEU A 105 22.62 1.57 10.84
N GLU A 106 21.42 1.36 11.38
CA GLU A 106 20.19 1.44 10.61
C GLU A 106 19.82 2.90 10.33
N PRO A 107 19.21 3.20 9.16
CA PRO A 107 18.92 4.57 8.74
C PRO A 107 18.01 5.32 9.70
N GLU A 108 17.07 4.65 10.37
CA GLU A 108 16.13 5.27 11.32
C GLU A 108 16.86 5.83 12.55
N GLN A 109 18.01 5.25 12.91
CA GLN A 109 18.83 5.75 14.01
C GLN A 109 19.63 6.98 13.58
N VAL A 110 20.12 6.99 12.34
CA VAL A 110 21.09 7.99 11.89
C VAL A 110 20.42 9.19 11.22
N LEU A 111 19.40 8.98 10.40
CA LEU A 111 18.65 10.07 9.75
C LEU A 111 17.94 10.96 10.80
N ALA A 112 17.46 10.35 11.89
CA ALA A 112 16.82 11.07 12.99
C ALA A 112 17.77 12.06 13.70
N GLU A 113 19.06 11.73 13.83
CA GLU A 113 20.09 12.63 14.41
C GLU A 113 20.27 13.90 13.58
N PHE A 114 19.97 13.83 12.28
CA PHE A 114 20.04 14.97 11.35
C PHE A 114 18.69 15.63 11.09
N GLY A 115 17.60 15.09 11.66
CA GLY A 115 16.24 15.54 11.38
C GLY A 115 15.77 15.26 9.96
N ILE A 116 16.34 14.24 9.30
CA ILE A 116 16.06 13.90 7.90
C ILE A 116 14.92 12.90 7.81
N THR A 117 13.95 13.18 6.95
CA THR A 117 12.79 12.32 6.73
C THR A 117 13.20 10.99 6.10
N ALA A 118 12.74 9.88 6.65
CA ALA A 118 12.89 8.57 6.03
C ALA A 118 11.96 8.48 4.80
N HIS A 119 12.57 8.32 3.62
CA HIS A 119 11.89 8.29 2.33
C HIS A 119 12.69 7.38 1.38
N LEU A 120 12.07 6.84 0.34
CA LEU A 120 12.71 5.92 -0.61
C LEU A 120 14.08 6.42 -1.11
N TYR A 121 14.13 7.71 -1.48
CA TYR A 121 15.37 8.38 -1.87
C TYR A 121 16.38 8.52 -0.72
N THR A 122 15.98 8.97 0.46
CA THR A 122 16.93 9.17 1.57
C THR A 122 17.47 7.84 2.09
N LEU A 123 16.66 6.78 2.07
CA LEU A 123 17.05 5.40 2.35
C LEU A 123 18.01 4.85 1.29
N PHE A 124 17.74 5.09 0.00
CA PHE A 124 18.66 4.74 -1.08
C PHE A 124 20.01 5.45 -0.90
N VAL A 125 20.01 6.77 -0.73
CA VAL A 125 21.25 7.54 -0.58
C VAL A 125 22.04 7.08 0.66
N TYR A 126 21.35 6.78 1.77
CA TYR A 126 21.99 6.22 2.95
C TYR A 126 22.61 4.84 2.69
N LYS A 127 21.85 3.89 2.13
CA LYS A 127 22.33 2.50 1.96
C LYS A 127 23.32 2.37 0.80
N GLU A 128 22.96 2.88 -0.36
CA GLU A 128 23.68 2.68 -1.62
C GLU A 128 24.81 3.68 -1.84
N ILE A 129 24.83 4.82 -1.13
CA ILE A 129 25.90 5.81 -1.25
C ILE A 129 26.73 5.89 0.02
N LEU A 130 26.12 6.19 1.19
CA LEU A 130 26.88 6.34 2.45
C LEU A 130 27.49 5.02 2.92
N LEU A 131 26.67 4.00 3.19
CA LEU A 131 27.15 2.72 3.74
C LEU A 131 28.02 1.96 2.72
N ALA A 132 27.72 2.09 1.44
CA ALA A 132 28.54 1.55 0.36
C ALA A 132 29.83 2.35 0.08
N LYS A 133 30.06 3.46 0.80
CA LYS A 133 31.25 4.33 0.68
C LYS A 133 31.48 4.85 -0.74
N ARG A 134 30.41 5.15 -1.48
CA ARG A 134 30.50 5.64 -2.88
C ARG A 134 30.76 7.15 -2.97
N ASP A 135 30.54 7.90 -1.89
CA ASP A 135 30.85 9.33 -1.83
C ASP A 135 31.28 9.73 -0.40
N HIS A 136 31.84 10.93 -0.26
CA HIS A 136 32.31 11.47 1.02
C HIS A 136 31.12 11.67 1.99
N PRO A 137 31.21 11.24 3.26
CA PRO A 137 30.07 11.27 4.19
C PRO A 137 29.36 12.62 4.29
N LEU A 138 30.11 13.71 4.41
CA LEU A 138 29.52 15.05 4.49
C LEU A 138 28.83 15.49 3.19
N ALA A 139 29.33 15.08 2.02
CA ALA A 139 28.67 15.35 0.74
C ALA A 139 27.35 14.58 0.62
N VAL A 140 27.31 13.34 1.15
CA VAL A 140 26.08 12.56 1.24
C VAL A 140 25.07 13.23 2.18
N LEU A 141 25.51 13.75 3.33
CA LEU A 141 24.63 14.46 4.24
C LEU A 141 24.05 15.74 3.61
N GLU A 142 24.86 16.50 2.87
CA GLU A 142 24.37 17.66 2.11
C GLU A 142 23.33 17.25 1.05
N ALA A 143 23.55 16.14 0.34
CA ALA A 143 22.61 15.61 -0.63
C ALA A 143 21.28 15.18 0.00
N LEU A 144 21.32 14.54 1.18
CA LEU A 144 20.13 14.17 1.92
C LEU A 144 19.34 15.42 2.35
N ARG A 145 20.01 16.42 2.93
CA ARG A 145 19.40 17.70 3.36
C ARG A 145 18.78 18.47 2.19
N LEU A 146 19.41 18.45 1.02
CA LEU A 146 18.91 19.14 -0.17
C LEU A 146 17.60 18.53 -0.68
N ALA A 147 17.42 17.22 -0.48
CA ALA A 147 16.22 16.49 -0.90
C ALA A 147 15.11 16.50 0.16
N ASP A 148 15.42 16.77 1.43
CA ASP A 148 14.53 16.65 2.59
C ASP A 148 13.53 17.81 2.72
N ASP A 149 12.73 17.99 1.67
CA ASP A 149 11.49 18.76 1.76
C ASP A 149 10.34 17.97 1.13
N PRO A 150 9.09 18.15 1.62
CA PRO A 150 7.96 17.30 1.23
C PRO A 150 7.72 17.26 -0.28
N LYS A 151 7.87 18.39 -0.98
CA LYS A 151 7.62 18.46 -2.42
C LYS A 151 8.68 17.66 -3.20
N THR A 152 9.95 17.83 -2.85
CA THR A 152 11.05 17.12 -3.51
C THR A 152 11.01 15.63 -3.26
N LEU A 153 10.79 15.22 -2.00
CA LEU A 153 10.65 13.80 -1.66
C LEU A 153 9.48 13.17 -2.41
N ASN A 154 8.33 13.84 -2.49
CA ASN A 154 7.18 13.36 -3.27
C ASN A 154 7.55 13.14 -4.75
N LEU A 155 8.18 14.13 -5.40
CA LEU A 155 8.63 14.01 -6.79
C LEU A 155 9.64 12.86 -6.98
N LEU A 156 10.57 12.68 -6.04
CA LEU A 156 11.52 11.56 -6.07
C LEU A 156 10.83 10.21 -5.84
N GLY A 157 9.75 10.17 -5.08
CA GLY A 157 8.91 8.98 -4.91
C GLY A 157 8.25 8.60 -6.22
N ILE A 158 7.60 9.57 -6.89
CA ILE A 158 6.96 9.39 -8.20
C ILE A 158 8.00 8.89 -9.21
N VAL A 159 9.11 9.63 -9.39
CA VAL A 159 10.15 9.34 -10.39
C VAL A 159 10.78 7.95 -10.23
N ALA A 160 10.94 7.44 -9.01
CA ALA A 160 11.47 6.09 -8.79
C ALA A 160 10.49 4.97 -9.15
N LEU A 161 9.19 5.24 -9.03
CA LEU A 161 8.13 4.28 -9.33
C LEU A 161 7.65 4.37 -10.78
N THR A 162 7.99 5.46 -11.48
CA THR A 162 7.67 5.66 -12.90
C THR A 162 8.58 4.81 -13.79
N LYS A 163 7.96 3.88 -14.52
CA LYS A 163 8.65 3.03 -15.50
C LYS A 163 8.76 3.68 -16.90
N ASN A 164 7.84 4.57 -17.26
CA ASN A 164 7.80 5.26 -18.55
C ASN A 164 7.77 6.79 -18.34
N PHE A 165 8.78 7.51 -18.81
CA PHE A 165 8.85 8.96 -18.68
C PHE A 165 8.07 9.65 -19.80
N GLY A 166 6.89 10.19 -19.46
CA GLY A 166 6.13 11.10 -20.30
C GLY A 166 6.63 12.55 -20.21
N GLU A 167 5.88 13.48 -20.79
CA GLU A 167 6.21 14.92 -20.76
C GLU A 167 6.10 15.53 -19.35
N GLU A 168 5.26 14.98 -18.48
CA GLU A 168 5.15 15.45 -17.10
C GLU A 168 6.33 14.98 -16.27
N GLU A 169 6.75 13.73 -16.39
CA GLU A 169 7.90 13.19 -15.65
C GLU A 169 9.21 13.80 -16.14
N LYS A 170 9.33 14.15 -17.42
CA LYS A 170 10.45 14.97 -17.91
C LYS A 170 10.51 16.32 -17.20
N LYS A 171 9.38 17.01 -17.03
CA LYS A 171 9.35 18.27 -16.27
C LYS A 171 9.69 18.06 -14.79
N MET A 172 9.31 16.93 -14.20
CA MET A 172 9.70 16.58 -12.83
C MET A 172 11.21 16.35 -12.74
N LEU A 173 11.81 15.60 -13.68
CA LEU A 173 13.26 15.41 -13.76
C LEU A 173 13.98 16.73 -14.00
N GLU A 174 13.47 17.60 -14.87
CA GLU A 174 14.02 18.94 -15.09
C GLU A 174 14.00 19.76 -13.80
N TYR A 175 12.92 19.70 -13.03
CA TYR A 175 12.82 20.36 -11.73
C TYR A 175 13.84 19.80 -10.72
N LEU A 176 13.94 18.47 -10.60
CA LEU A 176 14.88 17.81 -9.69
C LEU A 176 16.34 18.09 -10.08
N ASN A 177 16.65 18.08 -11.37
CA ASN A 177 17.96 18.44 -11.90
C ASN A 177 18.28 19.93 -11.67
N ALA A 178 17.32 20.82 -11.91
CA ALA A 178 17.48 22.26 -11.66
C ALA A 178 17.69 22.56 -10.16
N LYS A 179 17.08 21.75 -9.28
CA LYS A 179 17.30 21.82 -7.83
C LYS A 179 18.65 21.24 -7.39
N GLY A 180 19.34 20.50 -8.27
CA GLY A 180 20.66 19.93 -8.01
C GLY A 180 20.62 18.66 -7.18
N ILE A 181 19.51 17.90 -7.23
CA ILE A 181 19.39 16.63 -6.51
C ILE A 181 20.48 15.66 -6.98
N LYS A 182 21.25 15.13 -6.02
CA LYS A 182 22.39 14.26 -6.29
C LYS A 182 21.95 12.82 -6.50
N TYR A 183 22.81 12.03 -7.13
CA TYR A 183 22.61 10.58 -7.33
C TYR A 183 21.32 10.20 -8.05
N LEU A 184 20.65 11.15 -8.72
CA LEU A 184 19.32 10.95 -9.30
C LEU A 184 19.34 9.81 -10.33
N ASP A 185 20.33 9.77 -11.22
CA ASP A 185 20.47 8.70 -12.21
C ASP A 185 20.67 7.32 -11.56
N HIS A 186 21.48 7.26 -10.50
CA HIS A 186 21.74 6.00 -9.78
C HIS A 186 20.52 5.55 -9.00
N TYR A 187 19.81 6.50 -8.40
CA TYR A 187 18.55 6.30 -7.71
C TYR A 187 17.52 5.72 -8.69
N ILE A 188 17.25 6.41 -9.79
CA ILE A 188 16.34 5.96 -10.84
C ILE A 188 16.74 4.56 -11.35
N SER A 189 18.03 4.37 -11.67
CA SER A 189 18.52 3.07 -12.16
C SER A 189 18.34 1.95 -11.13
N ALA A 190 18.56 2.21 -9.85
CA ALA A 190 18.42 1.21 -8.78
C ALA A 190 16.96 0.75 -8.60
N PHE A 191 16.00 1.61 -8.93
CA PHE A 191 14.57 1.26 -8.96
C PHE A 191 14.11 0.75 -10.34
N GLN A 192 15.01 0.69 -11.34
CA GLN A 192 14.75 0.25 -12.72
C GLN A 192 15.43 -1.08 -13.15
N LEU A 193 16.11 -1.82 -12.26
CA LEU A 193 16.71 -3.14 -12.56
C LEU A 193 15.62 -4.22 -12.77
N ASP A 194 15.53 -5.08 -13.80
CA ASP A 194 16.33 -5.37 -15.00
C ASP A 194 15.45 -5.29 -16.25
N GLY A 195 15.79 -4.37 -17.17
CA GLY A 195 15.45 -4.48 -18.57
C GLY A 195 16.24 -5.62 -19.22
N LYS A 196 15.61 -6.79 -19.33
CA LYS A 196 15.66 -7.50 -20.62
C LYS A 196 14.65 -6.80 -21.52
N ASP A 197 15.06 -5.64 -22.00
CA ASP A 197 14.31 -4.83 -22.94
C ASP A 197 14.37 -5.48 -24.32
N GLU A 198 13.22 -5.97 -24.75
CA GLU A 198 12.72 -5.81 -26.13
C GLU A 198 11.18 -5.94 -26.20
N GLU A 199 10.48 -6.34 -25.12
CA GLU A 199 9.00 -6.42 -25.10
C GLU A 199 8.27 -5.32 -24.29
N ILE A 200 8.95 -4.53 -23.45
CA ILE A 200 8.28 -3.54 -22.55
C ILE A 200 8.04 -2.18 -23.23
N GLN A 201 8.42 -1.99 -24.50
CA GLN A 201 8.03 -0.79 -25.27
C GLN A 201 6.54 -0.74 -25.65
N GLN A 202 5.71 -1.71 -25.23
CA GLN A 202 4.24 -1.70 -25.41
C GLN A 202 3.49 -2.41 -24.26
N SER A 203 3.91 -2.27 -23.00
CA SER A 203 3.12 -2.88 -21.91
C SER A 203 1.84 -2.08 -21.68
N GLN A 204 0.74 -2.59 -22.21
CA GLN A 204 -0.61 -2.09 -21.98
C GLN A 204 -0.93 -1.98 -20.49
N LEU A 205 -0.30 -2.82 -19.65
CA LEU A 205 -0.44 -2.80 -18.20
C LEU A 205 0.02 -1.47 -17.59
N ALA A 206 1.16 -0.94 -18.03
CA ALA A 206 1.70 0.31 -17.52
C ALA A 206 0.87 1.52 -17.95
N GLU A 207 0.43 1.55 -19.23
CA GLU A 207 -0.48 2.57 -19.75
C GLU A 207 -1.83 2.55 -19.00
N PHE A 208 -2.39 1.36 -18.80
CA PHE A 208 -3.63 1.20 -18.05
C PHE A 208 -3.51 1.67 -16.59
N TRP A 209 -2.41 1.35 -15.88
CA TRP A 209 -2.20 1.87 -14.53
C TRP A 209 -2.00 3.38 -14.48
N HIS A 210 -1.41 3.99 -15.51
CA HIS A 210 -1.33 5.44 -15.63
C HIS A 210 -2.71 6.07 -15.83
N ASP A 211 -3.51 5.53 -16.75
CA ASP A 211 -4.88 6.01 -17.04
C ASP A 211 -5.76 5.96 -15.80
N LEU A 212 -5.65 4.89 -15.00
CA LEU A 212 -6.40 4.71 -13.74
C LEU A 212 -6.09 5.77 -12.67
N ASN A 213 -4.88 6.31 -12.67
CA ASN A 213 -4.37 7.24 -11.65
C ASN A 213 -4.35 8.70 -12.10
N GLY A 214 -5.12 9.04 -13.14
CA GLY A 214 -5.34 10.42 -13.57
C GLY A 214 -4.96 10.70 -15.02
N GLY A 215 -4.41 9.73 -15.75
CA GLY A 215 -4.19 9.84 -17.19
C GLY A 215 -5.50 9.91 -18.00
N PHE A 216 -6.59 9.36 -17.45
CA PHE A 216 -7.91 9.39 -18.08
C PHE A 216 -9.02 9.81 -17.09
N GLU A 217 -9.87 10.75 -17.50
CA GLU A 217 -11.02 11.18 -16.71
C GLU A 217 -12.26 10.34 -17.06
N PHE A 218 -12.67 9.48 -16.13
CA PHE A 218 -13.89 8.69 -16.28
C PHE A 218 -15.13 9.54 -15.97
N LYS A 219 -16.20 9.35 -16.74
CA LYS A 219 -17.47 10.09 -16.55
C LYS A 219 -18.14 9.74 -15.22
N THR A 220 -18.03 8.49 -14.80
CA THR A 220 -18.59 7.99 -13.54
C THR A 220 -17.63 7.01 -12.86
N LEU A 221 -17.80 6.82 -11.54
CA LEU A 221 -17.06 5.80 -10.81
C LEU A 221 -17.39 4.38 -11.28
N ASP A 222 -18.64 4.14 -11.69
CA ASP A 222 -19.04 2.84 -12.22
C ASP A 222 -18.32 2.53 -13.54
N ASP A 223 -18.11 3.53 -14.41
CA ASP A 223 -17.30 3.38 -15.62
C ASP A 223 -15.84 3.07 -15.26
N LYS A 224 -15.28 3.78 -14.27
CA LYS A 224 -13.92 3.53 -13.78
C LYS A 224 -13.77 2.10 -13.25
N PHE A 225 -14.68 1.65 -12.40
CA PHE A 225 -14.62 0.31 -11.80
C PHE A 225 -14.85 -0.80 -12.83
N SER A 226 -15.72 -0.56 -13.81
CA SER A 226 -15.97 -1.51 -14.90
C SER A 226 -14.74 -1.65 -15.79
N ALA A 227 -14.15 -0.53 -16.24
CA ALA A 227 -12.90 -0.56 -17.02
C ALA A 227 -11.77 -1.22 -16.23
N LEU A 228 -11.65 -0.89 -14.94
CA LEU A 228 -10.62 -1.42 -14.05
C LEU A 228 -10.67 -2.96 -13.96
N THR A 229 -11.84 -3.48 -13.62
CA THR A 229 -12.05 -4.91 -13.42
C THR A 229 -12.07 -5.68 -14.73
N HIS A 230 -12.64 -5.11 -15.79
CA HIS A 230 -12.60 -5.71 -17.13
C HIS A 230 -11.16 -5.95 -17.57
N TYR A 231 -10.28 -4.95 -17.43
CA TYR A 231 -8.88 -5.12 -17.80
C TYR A 231 -8.17 -6.17 -16.95
N LEU A 232 -8.29 -6.11 -15.63
CA LEU A 232 -7.65 -7.05 -14.70
C LEU A 232 -8.08 -8.51 -14.90
N MET A 233 -9.34 -8.75 -15.28
CA MET A 233 -9.91 -10.10 -15.38
C MET A 233 -9.80 -10.74 -16.77
N ASN A 234 -9.58 -9.92 -17.81
CA ASN A 234 -9.50 -10.38 -19.20
C ASN A 234 -8.12 -10.25 -19.83
N TYR A 235 -7.35 -9.23 -19.45
CA TYR A 235 -6.07 -8.91 -20.09
C TYR A 235 -4.88 -9.31 -19.25
N LEU A 236 -5.08 -9.55 -17.94
CA LEU A 236 -4.02 -9.88 -17.00
C LEU A 236 -4.22 -11.24 -16.35
N CYS A 237 -3.12 -11.80 -15.87
CA CYS A 237 -3.08 -12.96 -15.00
C CYS A 237 -2.24 -12.67 -13.76
N LEU A 238 -2.64 -13.28 -12.64
CA LEU A 238 -1.85 -13.36 -11.44
C LEU A 238 -0.82 -14.48 -11.62
N VAL A 239 0.46 -14.16 -11.50
CA VAL A 239 1.55 -15.12 -11.58
C VAL A 239 2.14 -15.30 -10.19
N VAL A 240 2.12 -16.54 -9.70
CA VAL A 240 2.71 -16.95 -8.42
C VAL A 240 3.85 -17.90 -8.72
N ALA A 241 5.08 -17.47 -8.43
CA ALA A 241 6.31 -18.08 -8.96
C ALA A 241 6.22 -18.21 -10.49
N ASP A 242 6.08 -19.43 -11.01
CA ASP A 242 5.93 -19.70 -12.44
C ASP A 242 4.51 -20.10 -12.85
N GLN A 243 3.56 -20.07 -11.91
CA GLN A 243 2.20 -20.54 -12.14
C GLN A 243 1.26 -19.36 -12.46
N PRO A 244 0.74 -19.26 -13.70
CA PRO A 244 -0.28 -18.26 -14.03
C PRO A 244 -1.66 -18.70 -13.56
N TYR A 245 -2.45 -17.72 -13.13
CA TYR A 245 -3.85 -17.83 -12.75
C TYR A 245 -4.66 -16.70 -13.38
N ARG A 246 -5.84 -17.01 -13.90
CA ARG A 246 -6.82 -15.98 -14.25
C ARG A 246 -7.50 -15.46 -13.00
N ILE A 247 -7.72 -14.15 -12.89
CA ILE A 247 -8.57 -13.57 -11.85
C ILE A 247 -10.04 -13.78 -12.24
N THR A 248 -10.82 -14.44 -11.39
CA THR A 248 -12.23 -14.78 -11.68
C THR A 248 -13.24 -14.02 -10.84
N GLU A 249 -12.81 -13.40 -9.74
CA GLU A 249 -13.67 -12.64 -8.83
C GLU A 249 -12.89 -11.51 -8.15
N LEU A 250 -13.41 -10.28 -8.25
CA LEU A 250 -12.88 -9.07 -7.62
C LEU A 250 -13.97 -8.35 -6.81
N GLU A 251 -13.59 -7.71 -5.70
CA GLU A 251 -14.41 -6.71 -5.01
C GLU A 251 -13.70 -5.36 -4.98
N VAL A 252 -14.42 -4.30 -5.34
CA VAL A 252 -13.93 -2.93 -5.33
C VAL A 252 -14.25 -2.27 -3.99
N TYR A 253 -13.22 -1.69 -3.39
CA TYR A 253 -13.28 -0.86 -2.20
C TYR A 253 -12.69 0.51 -2.57
N TYR A 254 -13.51 1.55 -2.52
CA TYR A 254 -13.12 2.89 -2.93
C TYR A 254 -13.70 3.91 -1.96
N HIS A 255 -12.85 4.72 -1.35
CA HIS A 255 -13.26 5.75 -0.39
C HIS A 255 -12.72 7.10 -0.82
N ASP A 256 -13.66 8.01 -1.10
CA ASP A 256 -13.42 9.44 -1.25
C ASP A 256 -14.32 10.13 -0.23
N LYS A 257 -13.72 10.82 0.74
CA LYS A 257 -14.45 11.42 1.87
C LYS A 257 -15.57 12.36 1.42
N ASP A 258 -15.35 13.09 0.33
CA ASP A 258 -16.25 14.17 -0.11
C ASP A 258 -17.26 13.68 -1.16
N ASN A 259 -16.89 12.71 -2.00
CA ASN A 259 -17.73 12.27 -3.13
C ASN A 259 -18.21 10.82 -3.05
N HIS A 260 -17.52 9.95 -2.32
CA HIS A 260 -17.81 8.51 -2.25
C HIS A 260 -17.36 7.88 -0.93
N PRO A 261 -17.95 8.27 0.22
CA PRO A 261 -17.50 7.84 1.54
C PRO A 261 -17.93 6.40 1.86
N ASP A 262 -17.51 5.41 1.05
CA ASP A 262 -17.80 4.01 1.30
C ASP A 262 -17.20 3.59 2.65
N PRO A 263 -18.02 3.24 3.65
CA PRO A 263 -17.54 2.95 5.00
C PRO A 263 -16.97 1.53 5.13
N TYR A 264 -17.01 0.71 4.07
CA TYR A 264 -16.48 -0.65 4.08
C TYR A 264 -15.02 -0.73 3.66
N VAL A 265 -14.42 0.38 3.23
CA VAL A 265 -12.98 0.49 2.95
C VAL A 265 -12.23 0.64 4.28
N HIS A 266 -11.03 0.04 4.37
CA HIS A 266 -10.21 0.11 5.58
C HIS A 266 -9.58 1.50 5.77
N CYS A 267 -9.33 2.20 4.67
CA CYS A 267 -8.64 3.49 4.65
C CYS A 267 -7.22 3.40 5.24
N ALA A 268 -6.55 2.27 4.99
CA ALA A 268 -5.15 2.07 5.34
C ALA A 268 -4.24 2.94 4.45
N SER A 269 -3.08 3.34 4.96
CA SER A 269 -2.19 4.26 4.23
C SER A 269 -1.69 3.66 2.92
N GLU A 270 -1.54 2.34 2.84
CA GLU A 270 -1.15 1.61 1.62
C GLU A 270 -2.20 1.78 0.51
N GLN A 271 -3.48 1.91 0.88
CA GLN A 271 -4.58 2.07 -0.07
C GLN A 271 -4.58 3.47 -0.72
N LEU A 272 -3.79 4.43 -0.23
CA LEU A 272 -3.60 5.75 -0.87
C LEU A 272 -2.68 5.69 -2.09
N PHE A 273 -1.90 4.62 -2.24
CA PHE A 273 -0.91 4.46 -3.29
C PHE A 273 -1.34 3.34 -4.21
N ALA A 274 -1.29 3.56 -5.53
CA ALA A 274 -1.65 2.54 -6.49
C ALA A 274 -0.52 1.52 -6.73
N GLY A 275 -0.89 0.30 -7.13
CA GLY A 275 0.05 -0.73 -7.59
C GLY A 275 0.70 -1.56 -6.49
N ASN A 276 0.29 -1.41 -5.23
CA ASN A 276 0.80 -2.21 -4.12
C ASN A 276 -0.07 -3.44 -3.85
N TRP A 277 0.57 -4.45 -3.26
CA TRP A 277 -0.13 -5.55 -2.61
C TRP A 277 -0.52 -5.09 -1.21
N TYR A 278 -1.81 -5.16 -0.87
CA TYR A 278 -2.30 -4.84 0.47
C TYR A 278 -3.00 -6.04 1.09
N PHE A 279 -2.60 -6.41 2.30
CA PHE A 279 -3.22 -7.51 3.04
C PHE A 279 -4.29 -6.96 3.98
N ASN A 280 -5.56 -7.19 3.67
CA ASN A 280 -6.68 -6.64 4.44
C ASN A 280 -7.14 -7.55 5.61
N GLY A 281 -6.25 -8.43 6.10
CA GLY A 281 -6.55 -9.40 7.14
C GLY A 281 -7.33 -10.66 6.67
N ALA A 282 -8.13 -10.55 5.61
CA ALA A 282 -8.95 -11.65 5.09
C ALA A 282 -8.52 -12.16 3.70
N GLY A 283 -7.79 -11.34 2.94
CA GLY A 283 -7.33 -11.61 1.59
C GLY A 283 -6.28 -10.61 1.10
N LEU A 284 -6.07 -10.61 -0.22
CA LEU A 284 -5.05 -9.82 -0.89
C LEU A 284 -5.71 -8.83 -1.85
N ASP A 285 -5.38 -7.56 -1.69
CA ASP A 285 -5.88 -6.47 -2.51
C ASP A 285 -4.78 -5.94 -3.45
N ILE A 286 -5.20 -5.45 -4.61
CA ILE A 286 -4.39 -4.56 -5.45
C ILE A 286 -4.84 -3.13 -5.17
N THR A 287 -3.94 -2.28 -4.71
CA THR A 287 -4.28 -0.89 -4.35
C THR A 287 -4.35 0.01 -5.58
N PHE A 288 -5.23 1.02 -5.55
CA PHE A 288 -5.44 1.96 -6.66
C PHE A 288 -5.89 3.37 -6.20
N GLY A 289 -5.47 3.78 -4.99
CA GLY A 289 -5.82 5.10 -4.45
C GLY A 289 -5.01 6.26 -5.02
N ASP A 290 -5.29 7.45 -4.48
CA ASP A 290 -4.66 8.71 -4.83
C ASP A 290 -4.33 9.49 -3.54
N TYR A 291 -3.02 9.58 -3.24
CA TYR A 291 -2.52 10.20 -2.02
C TYR A 291 -2.81 11.71 -1.93
N GLU A 292 -2.71 12.43 -3.05
CA GLU A 292 -2.94 13.89 -3.10
C GLU A 292 -4.41 14.21 -2.85
N LYS A 293 -5.30 13.43 -3.45
CA LYS A 293 -6.76 13.57 -3.29
C LYS A 293 -7.29 12.88 -2.03
N LYS A 294 -6.45 12.18 -1.26
CA LYS A 294 -6.85 11.38 -0.09
C LYS A 294 -7.94 10.35 -0.41
N ILE A 295 -7.79 9.70 -1.56
CA ILE A 295 -8.67 8.63 -2.03
C ILE A 295 -8.01 7.30 -1.71
N TYR A 296 -8.75 6.43 -1.03
CA TYR A 296 -8.31 5.08 -0.69
C TYR A 296 -8.93 4.08 -1.67
N GLY A 297 -8.13 3.21 -2.28
CA GLY A 297 -8.59 2.22 -3.25
C GLY A 297 -7.96 0.85 -3.05
N GLY A 298 -8.78 -0.20 -3.02
CA GLY A 298 -8.35 -1.60 -2.96
C GLY A 298 -9.24 -2.53 -3.79
N LEU A 299 -8.63 -3.46 -4.52
CA LEU A 299 -9.30 -4.50 -5.30
C LEU A 299 -9.02 -5.86 -4.69
N LEU A 300 -9.96 -6.36 -3.89
CA LEU A 300 -9.82 -7.66 -3.24
C LEU A 300 -9.92 -8.79 -4.26
N ILE A 301 -8.87 -9.59 -4.37
CA ILE A 301 -8.86 -10.82 -5.17
C ILE A 301 -9.56 -11.93 -4.38
N ARG A 302 -10.75 -12.31 -4.83
CA ARG A 302 -11.56 -13.35 -4.18
C ARG A 302 -11.56 -14.68 -4.91
N GLY A 303 -11.26 -14.66 -6.20
CA GLY A 303 -11.34 -15.83 -7.04
C GLY A 303 -10.23 -15.84 -8.05
N ILE A 304 -9.57 -16.99 -8.17
CA ILE A 304 -8.58 -17.25 -9.22
C ILE A 304 -8.84 -18.62 -9.86
N MET A 305 -8.41 -18.79 -11.10
CA MET A 305 -8.46 -20.06 -11.83
C MET A 305 -7.08 -20.42 -12.35
N LYS A 306 -6.58 -21.59 -11.96
CA LYS A 306 -5.34 -22.14 -12.49
C LYS A 306 -5.54 -22.56 -13.95
N PHE A 307 -4.69 -22.07 -14.85
CA PHE A 307 -4.67 -22.50 -16.25
C PHE A 307 -4.22 -23.97 -16.39
N GLY A 308 -4.74 -24.68 -17.39
CA GLY A 308 -4.37 -26.04 -17.73
C GLY A 308 -5.50 -26.80 -18.42
N GLU A 309 -5.25 -28.04 -18.84
CA GLU A 309 -6.25 -28.93 -19.47
C GLU A 309 -7.48 -29.17 -18.58
N ASN A 310 -7.28 -29.14 -17.25
CA ASN A 310 -8.32 -29.24 -16.25
C ASN A 310 -8.30 -27.97 -15.38
N PRO A 311 -9.04 -26.90 -15.75
CA PRO A 311 -9.03 -25.66 -15.01
C PRO A 311 -9.51 -25.88 -13.57
N ARG A 312 -8.78 -25.32 -12.61
CA ARG A 312 -9.14 -25.42 -11.19
C ARG A 312 -9.46 -24.04 -10.65
N TYR A 313 -10.72 -23.86 -10.23
CA TYR A 313 -11.20 -22.65 -9.58
C TYR A 313 -10.88 -22.68 -8.09
N ILE A 314 -10.38 -21.55 -7.59
CA ILE A 314 -10.12 -21.28 -6.18
C ILE A 314 -10.96 -20.06 -5.83
N SER A 315 -11.98 -20.25 -5.00
CA SER A 315 -12.93 -19.19 -4.64
C SER A 315 -12.91 -18.93 -3.14
N GLY A 316 -13.03 -17.65 -2.77
CA GLY A 316 -12.91 -17.12 -1.42
C GLY A 316 -11.52 -16.53 -1.16
N PRO A 317 -11.44 -15.34 -0.57
CA PRO A 317 -10.18 -14.59 -0.43
C PRO A 317 -9.12 -15.35 0.39
N SER A 318 -9.52 -16.03 1.47
CA SER A 318 -8.58 -16.82 2.27
C SER A 318 -8.09 -18.09 1.54
N ASN A 319 -8.90 -18.65 0.63
CA ASN A 319 -8.48 -19.79 -0.19
C ASN A 319 -7.51 -19.34 -1.29
N VAL A 320 -7.73 -18.16 -1.87
CA VAL A 320 -6.79 -17.52 -2.81
C VAL A 320 -5.45 -17.30 -2.12
N LEU A 321 -5.45 -16.70 -0.92
CA LEU A 321 -4.24 -16.48 -0.15
C LEU A 321 -3.50 -17.79 0.14
N LYS A 322 -4.23 -18.82 0.59
CA LYS A 322 -3.67 -20.15 0.83
C LYS A 322 -3.04 -20.72 -0.44
N GLU A 323 -3.70 -20.61 -1.58
CA GLU A 323 -3.18 -21.09 -2.86
C GLU A 323 -1.88 -20.34 -3.24
N ILE A 324 -1.85 -19.02 -3.09
CA ILE A 324 -0.66 -18.20 -3.36
C ILE A 324 0.52 -18.68 -2.50
N PHE A 325 0.37 -18.73 -1.18
CA PHE A 325 1.47 -19.13 -0.29
C PHE A 325 1.86 -20.61 -0.40
N SER A 326 0.94 -21.47 -0.86
CA SER A 326 1.26 -22.89 -1.13
C SER A 326 2.12 -23.06 -2.39
N ASN A 327 2.14 -22.09 -3.30
CA ASN A 327 2.83 -22.18 -4.58
C ASN A 327 3.98 -21.17 -4.75
N ILE A 328 4.09 -20.15 -3.88
CA ILE A 328 5.10 -19.10 -4.05
C ILE A 328 6.53 -19.62 -3.89
N GLY A 329 6.77 -20.63 -3.04
CA GLY A 329 8.11 -21.18 -2.84
C GLY A 329 8.33 -21.67 -1.40
N ASN A 330 9.61 -21.85 -1.04
CA ASN A 330 10.02 -22.29 0.30
C ASN A 330 10.98 -21.27 0.92
N ILE A 331 10.95 -21.15 2.25
CA ILE A 331 11.79 -20.26 3.07
C ILE A 331 13.31 -20.45 2.88
N LEU A 332 13.73 -21.55 2.25
CA LEU A 332 15.13 -21.89 2.04
C LEU A 332 15.70 -21.38 0.71
N THR A 333 14.88 -21.31 -0.34
CA THR A 333 15.37 -20.98 -1.68
C THR A 333 15.37 -19.48 -1.92
N GLY A 334 14.48 -18.73 -1.26
CA GLY A 334 14.25 -17.32 -1.58
C GLY A 334 13.73 -17.12 -3.01
N GLU A 335 13.34 -18.20 -3.68
CA GLU A 335 12.81 -18.21 -5.04
C GLU A 335 11.28 -18.15 -4.97
N GLY A 336 10.68 -17.23 -5.72
CA GLY A 336 9.23 -17.01 -5.70
C GLY A 336 8.83 -15.55 -5.71
N SER A 337 7.95 -15.16 -6.63
CA SER A 337 7.36 -13.82 -6.66
C SER A 337 5.86 -13.88 -6.90
N ILE A 338 5.17 -12.79 -6.57
CA ILE A 338 3.77 -12.58 -6.96
C ILE A 338 3.74 -11.32 -7.82
N CYS A 339 3.24 -11.44 -9.04
CA CYS A 339 3.12 -10.31 -9.96
C CYS A 339 1.89 -10.46 -10.87
N LEU A 340 1.51 -9.37 -11.54
CA LEU A 340 0.58 -9.41 -12.65
C LEU A 340 1.36 -9.47 -13.97
N ARG A 341 0.87 -10.24 -14.94
CA ARG A 341 1.40 -10.27 -16.30
C ARG A 341 0.28 -10.21 -17.33
N GLU A 342 0.56 -9.59 -18.46
CA GLU A 342 -0.33 -9.57 -19.61
C GLU A 342 -0.54 -10.99 -20.16
N LEU A 343 -1.78 -11.26 -20.56
CA LEU A 343 -2.14 -12.48 -21.26
C LEU A 343 -1.82 -12.36 -22.74
N ASN A 344 -1.45 -13.48 -23.35
CA ASN A 344 -1.27 -13.55 -24.80
C ASN A 344 -2.59 -13.28 -25.53
N LYS A 345 -2.51 -12.61 -26.70
CA LYS A 345 -3.69 -12.22 -27.50
C LYS A 345 -4.60 -13.40 -27.86
N GLU A 346 -4.02 -14.57 -28.14
CA GLU A 346 -4.78 -15.78 -28.45
C GLU A 346 -5.59 -16.29 -27.25
N ILE A 347 -5.04 -16.14 -26.04
CA ILE A 347 -5.73 -16.47 -24.79
C ILE A 347 -6.88 -15.49 -24.59
N ILE A 348 -6.61 -14.18 -24.70
CA ILE A 348 -7.61 -13.11 -24.51
C ILE A 348 -8.82 -13.36 -25.42
N GLN A 349 -8.61 -13.58 -26.72
CA GLN A 349 -9.69 -13.85 -27.68
C GLN A 349 -10.58 -15.05 -27.33
N THR A 350 -10.04 -16.00 -26.56
CA THR A 350 -10.77 -17.21 -26.15
C THR A 350 -11.57 -17.00 -24.87
N ILE A 351 -11.11 -16.10 -23.99
CA ILE A 351 -11.61 -16.04 -22.61
C ILE A 351 -12.29 -14.71 -22.25
N GLU A 352 -12.09 -13.67 -23.07
CA GLU A 352 -12.62 -12.33 -22.81
C GLU A 352 -14.14 -12.36 -22.65
N THR A 353 -14.61 -11.79 -21.55
CA THR A 353 -16.02 -11.67 -21.26
C THR A 353 -16.27 -10.41 -20.46
N GLU A 354 -17.45 -9.83 -20.62
CA GLU A 354 -17.85 -8.70 -19.78
C GLU A 354 -18.04 -9.17 -18.33
N PRO A 355 -17.35 -8.57 -17.34
CA PRO A 355 -17.53 -8.94 -15.95
C PRO A 355 -18.96 -8.69 -15.46
N ILE A 356 -19.51 -9.66 -14.75
CA ILE A 356 -20.83 -9.57 -14.16
C ILE A 356 -20.74 -8.80 -12.84
N GLN A 357 -21.45 -7.68 -12.76
CA GLN A 357 -21.58 -6.88 -11.54
C GLN A 357 -22.65 -7.43 -10.60
N VAL A 358 -22.27 -7.67 -9.34
CA VAL A 358 -23.14 -8.13 -8.25
C VAL A 358 -22.78 -7.42 -6.94
N VAL A 359 -23.61 -7.62 -5.90
CA VAL A 359 -23.33 -7.07 -4.56
C VAL A 359 -22.14 -7.78 -3.91
N ARG A 360 -21.37 -7.03 -3.13
CA ARG A 360 -20.26 -7.56 -2.31
C ARG A 360 -20.78 -8.54 -1.26
N ILE A 361 -19.95 -9.49 -0.86
CA ILE A 361 -20.32 -10.55 0.10
C ILE A 361 -19.65 -10.32 1.46
N GLY A 362 -20.39 -10.60 2.53
CA GLY A 362 -19.83 -10.57 3.89
C GLY A 362 -19.81 -9.19 4.54
N LEU A 363 -20.40 -8.18 3.91
CA LEU A 363 -20.59 -6.86 4.51
C LEU A 363 -21.70 -6.92 5.56
N THR A 364 -21.39 -6.40 6.75
CA THR A 364 -22.38 -6.20 7.82
C THR A 364 -22.75 -4.74 7.86
N LYS A 365 -24.05 -4.41 7.80
CA LYS A 365 -24.52 -3.02 7.72
C LYS A 365 -23.89 -2.15 8.81
N LYS A 366 -23.10 -1.16 8.38
CA LYS A 366 -22.48 -0.14 9.24
C LYS A 366 -23.46 1.01 9.51
N LYS A 367 -23.31 1.72 10.63
CA LYS A 367 -24.17 2.88 10.95
C LYS A 367 -23.85 4.08 10.06
N GLU A 368 -22.59 4.14 9.65
CA GLU A 368 -21.96 5.14 8.79
C GLU A 368 -22.38 4.96 7.32
N ASP A 369 -22.99 3.81 6.98
CA ASP A 369 -23.49 3.51 5.63
C ASP A 369 -24.82 4.20 5.33
N THR A 370 -24.75 5.50 5.10
CA THR A 370 -25.92 6.36 4.81
C THR A 370 -26.40 6.25 3.36
N GLU A 371 -25.53 5.82 2.44
CA GLU A 371 -25.85 5.68 1.01
C GLU A 371 -26.03 4.22 0.55
N ASN A 372 -26.07 3.28 1.49
CA ASN A 372 -26.30 1.85 1.23
C ASN A 372 -25.24 1.22 0.32
N TYR A 373 -23.97 1.56 0.56
CA TYR A 373 -22.78 0.98 -0.10
C TYR A 373 -22.72 -0.54 0.01
N ALA A 374 -23.33 -1.15 1.03
CA ALA A 374 -23.44 -2.61 1.14
C ALA A 374 -24.16 -3.28 -0.04
N GLU A 375 -25.13 -2.59 -0.64
CA GLU A 375 -25.95 -3.10 -1.75
C GLU A 375 -25.48 -2.57 -3.12
N LYS A 376 -24.42 -1.76 -3.17
CA LYS A 376 -23.82 -1.34 -4.45
C LYS A 376 -23.15 -2.54 -5.12
N LYS A 377 -23.23 -2.59 -6.45
CA LYS A 377 -22.78 -3.74 -7.26
C LYS A 377 -21.26 -3.70 -7.53
N TYR A 378 -20.46 -3.60 -6.47
CA TYR A 378 -18.99 -3.48 -6.51
C TYR A 378 -18.24 -4.81 -6.44
N ARG A 379 -18.89 -5.90 -6.86
CA ARG A 379 -18.26 -7.21 -7.02
C ARG A 379 -18.39 -7.66 -8.46
N TYR A 380 -17.29 -8.13 -9.03
CA TYR A 380 -17.16 -8.44 -10.45
C TYR A 380 -16.76 -9.90 -10.61
N LEU A 381 -17.48 -10.62 -11.48
CA LEU A 381 -17.34 -12.06 -11.69
C LEU A 381 -17.16 -12.35 -13.18
N VAL A 382 -16.21 -13.24 -13.52
CA VAL A 382 -16.12 -13.88 -14.83
C VAL A 382 -16.16 -15.39 -14.67
N GLU A 383 -16.19 -16.13 -15.78
CA GLU A 383 -16.16 -17.60 -15.75
C GLU A 383 -17.30 -18.22 -14.95
N LEU A 384 -18.50 -17.68 -15.10
CA LEU A 384 -19.68 -18.24 -14.45
C LEU A 384 -20.11 -19.52 -15.20
N ASN A 385 -19.62 -20.68 -14.75
CA ASN A 385 -19.88 -21.99 -15.35
C ASN A 385 -20.01 -23.08 -14.27
N LEU A 386 -20.37 -24.32 -14.63
CA LEU A 386 -20.61 -25.41 -13.68
C LEU A 386 -19.45 -25.69 -12.71
N GLN A 387 -18.20 -25.54 -13.15
CA GLN A 387 -17.01 -25.88 -12.37
C GLN A 387 -16.64 -24.78 -11.36
N HIS A 388 -16.94 -23.52 -11.67
CA HIS A 388 -16.72 -22.39 -10.79
C HIS A 388 -17.71 -22.41 -9.61
N LYS A 389 -17.24 -22.81 -8.42
CA LYS A 389 -18.06 -22.93 -7.20
C LYS A 389 -17.71 -21.83 -6.19
N PHE A 390 -18.68 -20.99 -5.85
CA PHE A 390 -18.55 -19.95 -4.83
C PHE A 390 -19.82 -19.82 -3.97
N LYS A 391 -19.69 -19.23 -2.78
CA LYS A 391 -20.63 -19.34 -1.65
C LYS A 391 -22.08 -18.95 -1.96
N ASP A 392 -22.29 -17.98 -2.84
CA ASP A 392 -23.60 -17.40 -3.15
C ASP A 392 -23.97 -17.49 -4.65
N LYS A 393 -23.36 -18.45 -5.37
CA LYS A 393 -23.57 -18.63 -6.81
C LYS A 393 -25.03 -18.73 -7.23
N GLU A 394 -25.84 -19.50 -6.50
CA GLU A 394 -27.27 -19.61 -6.80
C GLU A 394 -28.00 -18.26 -6.68
N LYS A 395 -27.67 -17.45 -5.66
CA LYS A 395 -28.25 -16.10 -5.50
C LYS A 395 -27.90 -15.22 -6.68
N VAL A 396 -26.64 -15.25 -7.12
CA VAL A 396 -26.18 -14.52 -8.31
C VAL A 396 -26.95 -14.97 -9.54
N VAL A 397 -27.05 -16.28 -9.81
CA VAL A 397 -27.78 -16.81 -10.98
C VAL A 397 -29.26 -16.44 -10.97
N ARG A 398 -29.92 -16.50 -9.82
CA ARG A 398 -31.33 -16.05 -9.67
C ARG A 398 -31.48 -14.57 -10.00
N GLN A 399 -30.60 -13.72 -9.48
CA GLN A 399 -30.64 -12.29 -9.79
C GLN A 399 -30.43 -12.02 -11.28
N LEU A 400 -29.51 -12.73 -11.92
CA LEU A 400 -29.26 -12.58 -13.36
C LEU A 400 -30.46 -13.03 -14.20
N LEU A 401 -31.15 -14.10 -13.79
CA LEU A 401 -32.41 -14.53 -14.41
C LEU A 401 -33.50 -13.47 -14.22
N ALA A 402 -33.67 -12.94 -13.01
CA ALA A 402 -34.66 -11.92 -12.70
C ALA A 402 -34.41 -10.61 -13.47
N ASP A 403 -33.14 -10.24 -13.64
CA ASP A 403 -32.69 -9.08 -14.41
C ASP A 403 -32.72 -9.32 -15.94
N ASN A 404 -33.14 -10.51 -16.40
CA ASN A 404 -33.10 -10.95 -17.81
C ASN A 404 -31.71 -10.86 -18.46
N LYS A 405 -30.64 -10.99 -17.66
CA LYS A 405 -29.24 -11.01 -18.14
C LYS A 405 -28.80 -12.37 -18.66
N ILE A 406 -29.49 -13.44 -18.26
CA ILE A 406 -29.28 -14.81 -18.75
C ILE A 406 -30.61 -15.52 -18.99
N SER A 407 -30.62 -16.53 -19.86
CA SER A 407 -31.77 -17.40 -20.08
C SER A 407 -31.87 -18.52 -19.05
N LYS A 408 -33.04 -19.20 -19.00
CA LYS A 408 -33.23 -20.39 -18.14
C LYS A 408 -32.29 -21.53 -18.53
N GLU A 409 -32.00 -21.68 -19.81
CA GLU A 409 -31.08 -22.66 -20.35
C GLU A 409 -29.65 -22.36 -19.89
N GLN A 410 -29.19 -21.11 -20.00
CA GLN A 410 -27.88 -20.68 -19.51
C GLN A 410 -27.77 -20.88 -17.98
N ALA A 411 -28.80 -20.52 -17.21
CA ALA A 411 -28.80 -20.77 -15.77
C ALA A 411 -28.70 -22.27 -15.43
N LYS A 412 -29.36 -23.14 -16.21
CA LYS A 412 -29.26 -24.59 -16.07
C LYS A 412 -27.86 -25.09 -16.39
N GLU A 413 -27.19 -24.56 -17.41
CA GLU A 413 -25.80 -24.90 -17.75
C GLU A 413 -24.82 -24.49 -16.65
N ILE A 414 -25.00 -23.29 -16.09
CA ILE A 414 -24.18 -22.74 -15.00
C ILE A 414 -24.31 -23.57 -13.71
N MET A 415 -25.52 -24.06 -13.41
CA MET A 415 -25.84 -24.68 -12.13
C MET A 415 -25.88 -26.21 -12.19
N GLY A 416 -26.11 -26.78 -13.37
CA GLY A 416 -26.35 -28.21 -13.58
C GLY A 416 -27.78 -28.66 -13.25
N TYR A 417 -28.67 -27.74 -12.87
CA TYR A 417 -30.08 -27.98 -12.55
C TYR A 417 -30.94 -26.76 -12.85
N ASN A 418 -32.26 -26.96 -12.96
CA ASN A 418 -33.19 -25.88 -13.26
C ASN A 418 -33.30 -24.91 -12.07
N ILE A 419 -33.17 -23.61 -12.35
CA ILE A 419 -33.36 -22.53 -11.38
C ILE A 419 -34.50 -21.64 -11.86
N ASN A 420 -35.37 -21.23 -10.93
CA ASN A 420 -36.42 -20.25 -11.17
C ASN A 420 -35.96 -18.86 -10.69
N PRO A 421 -36.43 -17.75 -11.30
CA PRO A 421 -36.11 -16.40 -10.87
C PRO A 421 -36.34 -16.17 -9.37
#